data_AF-A0A7W2TLC4-F1
#
_entry.id   AF-A0A7W2TLC4-F1
#
_cell.length_a   1.000
_cell.length_b   1.000
_cell.length_c   1.000
_cell.angle_alpha   90.00
_cell.angle_beta   90.00
_cell.angle_gamma   90.00
#
_symmetry.space_group_name_H-M   'P 1'
#
loop_
_entity.id
_entity.type
_entity.pdbx_description
1 polymer ?
#
loop_
_entity_poly.entity_id
_entity_poly.type
_entity_poly.pdbx_seq_one_letter_code
_entity_poly.pdbx_strand_id
1 'polypeptide(L)'
;GVKIQDDGALIGLPQKYEPASFDLKSLTLQIADKKLIMPECLSKYFGDNSTFMYSLDISSSWYHNLTRLPPYLNMTITPDTQNIEYTIRFNMNTLEVMKGYSLPKKRGVQGVSYSLEPLGFTSECLKSIKIVSVE
;
A
#
# COMPACT_ATOMS: atom_id res chain seq x y z
N GLY A 1 -10.36 10.27 -6.86
CA GLY A 1 -9.09 9.89 -6.22
C GLY A 1 -9.38 9.41 -4.82
N VAL A 2 -8.59 8.49 -4.29
CA VAL A 2 -8.72 8.03 -2.90
C VAL A 2 -8.08 9.06 -1.99
N LYS A 3 -8.66 9.32 -0.82
CA LYS A 3 -8.06 10.17 0.22
C LYS A 3 -8.15 9.47 1.56
N ILE A 4 -7.10 9.60 2.35
CA ILE A 4 -7.10 9.21 3.77
C ILE A 4 -7.57 10.42 4.60
N GLN A 5 -8.54 10.21 5.48
CA GLN A 5 -8.99 11.19 6.47
C GLN A 5 -8.17 11.09 7.76
N ASP A 6 -8.29 12.08 8.63
CA ASP A 6 -7.52 12.15 9.89
C ASP A 6 -7.82 10.99 10.84
N ASP A 7 -8.99 10.37 10.74
CA ASP A 7 -9.40 9.18 11.48
C ASP A 7 -8.94 7.85 10.83
N GLY A 8 -8.22 7.95 9.71
CA GLY A 8 -7.77 6.81 8.92
C GLY A 8 -8.78 6.30 7.89
N ALA A 9 -9.98 6.88 7.78
CA ALA A 9 -10.97 6.45 6.79
C ALA A 9 -10.48 6.73 5.36
N LEU A 10 -10.64 5.76 4.47
CA LEU A 10 -10.32 5.88 3.04
C LEU A 10 -11.60 6.20 2.26
N ILE A 11 -11.70 7.44 1.77
CA ILE A 11 -12.84 7.89 0.98
C ILE A 11 -12.54 7.89 -0.53
N GLY A 12 -13.58 7.78 -1.34
CA GLY A 12 -13.48 7.82 -2.81
C GLY A 12 -13.29 6.45 -3.48
N LEU A 13 -13.49 5.37 -2.73
CA LEU A 13 -13.63 4.02 -3.26
C LEU A 13 -15.11 3.71 -3.60
N PRO A 14 -15.38 2.77 -4.52
CA PRO A 14 -16.74 2.27 -4.74
C PRO A 14 -17.35 1.65 -3.49
N GLN A 15 -18.67 1.77 -3.32
CA GLN A 15 -19.43 1.29 -2.16
C GLN A 15 -19.16 -0.17 -1.77
N LYS A 16 -18.90 -1.06 -2.74
CA LYS A 16 -18.57 -2.47 -2.47
C LYS A 16 -17.24 -2.69 -1.72
N TYR A 17 -16.40 -1.66 -1.62
CA TYR A 17 -15.13 -1.66 -0.89
C TYR A 17 -15.22 -0.91 0.43
N GLU A 18 -16.40 -0.36 0.75
CA GLU A 18 -16.66 0.28 2.04
C GLU A 18 -17.10 -0.79 3.07
N PRO A 19 -16.74 -0.61 4.35
CA PRO A 19 -15.85 0.42 4.88
C PRO A 19 -14.39 0.19 4.45
N ALA A 20 -13.65 1.28 4.27
CA ALA A 20 -12.23 1.25 3.96
C ALA A 20 -11.46 2.17 4.90
N SER A 21 -10.36 1.70 5.48
CA SER A 21 -9.55 2.49 6.40
C SER A 21 -8.09 2.02 6.42
N PHE A 22 -7.20 2.92 6.83
CA PHE A 22 -5.82 2.61 7.13
C PHE A 22 -5.41 3.26 8.46
N ASP A 23 -5.14 2.43 9.46
CA ASP A 23 -4.59 2.88 10.74
C ASP A 23 -3.07 2.96 10.64
N LEU A 24 -2.53 4.17 10.66
CA LEU A 24 -1.10 4.45 10.58
C LEU A 24 -0.29 3.94 11.79
N LYS A 25 -0.91 3.82 12.97
CA LYS A 25 -0.23 3.37 14.20
C LYS A 25 -0.07 1.86 14.21
N SER A 26 -1.15 1.15 13.91
CA SER A 26 -1.15 -0.32 13.88
C SER A 26 -0.76 -0.90 12.52
N LEU A 27 -0.58 -0.05 11.49
CA LEU A 27 -0.43 -0.43 10.09
C LEU A 27 -1.50 -1.44 9.68
N THR A 28 -2.75 -1.13 9.97
CA THR A 28 -3.89 -2.00 9.66
C THR A 28 -4.65 -1.44 8.48
N LEU A 29 -4.72 -2.21 7.39
CA LEU A 29 -5.55 -1.92 6.22
C LEU A 29 -6.87 -2.68 6.33
N GLN A 30 -7.98 -1.96 6.25
CA GLN A 30 -9.31 -2.54 6.07
C GLN A 30 -9.87 -2.16 4.70
N ILE A 31 -10.43 -3.15 4.00
CA ILE A 31 -11.24 -2.94 2.79
C ILE A 31 -12.44 -3.89 2.88
N ALA A 32 -13.64 -3.33 2.86
CA ALA A 32 -14.90 -4.03 3.12
C ALA A 32 -14.83 -4.88 4.40
N ASP A 33 -15.11 -6.17 4.26
CA ASP A 33 -15.09 -7.19 5.30
C ASP A 33 -13.70 -7.74 5.61
N LYS A 34 -12.62 -7.23 4.99
CA LYS A 34 -11.27 -7.80 5.15
C LYS A 34 -10.36 -6.83 5.87
N LYS A 35 -9.58 -7.36 6.81
CA LYS A 35 -8.50 -6.65 7.51
C LYS A 35 -7.17 -7.35 7.33
N LEU A 36 -6.14 -6.54 7.12
CA LEU A 36 -4.74 -6.93 7.07
C LEU A 36 -3.96 -6.08 8.08
N ILE A 37 -3.38 -6.72 9.09
CA ILE A 37 -2.35 -6.10 9.92
C ILE A 37 -1.02 -6.36 9.22
N MET A 38 -0.30 -5.31 8.81
CA MET A 38 0.94 -5.47 8.05
C MET A 38 1.97 -6.25 8.88
N PRO A 39 2.44 -7.43 8.42
CA PRO A 39 3.52 -8.14 9.11
C PRO A 39 4.83 -7.37 8.99
N GLU A 40 5.81 -7.72 9.83
CA GLU A 40 7.12 -7.06 9.91
C GLU A 40 7.79 -6.87 8.53
N CYS A 41 7.66 -7.89 7.66
CA CYS A 41 8.26 -7.86 6.34
C CYS A 41 7.68 -6.79 5.40
N LEU A 42 6.45 -6.32 5.66
CA LEU A 42 5.83 -5.18 4.96
C LEU A 42 6.00 -3.89 5.76
N SER A 43 5.87 -3.94 7.09
CA SER A 43 5.95 -2.75 7.93
C SER A 43 7.32 -2.07 7.84
N LYS A 44 8.41 -2.81 7.59
CA LYS A 44 9.77 -2.23 7.43
C LYS A 44 9.90 -1.17 6.33
N TYR A 45 8.97 -1.10 5.38
CA TYR A 45 8.96 -0.08 4.32
C TYR A 45 8.26 1.20 4.75
N PHE A 46 7.41 1.11 5.76
CA PHE A 46 6.92 2.24 6.53
C PHE A 46 8.05 2.57 7.51
N GLY A 47 8.41 3.85 7.64
CA GLY A 47 9.52 4.25 8.50
C GLY A 47 9.29 3.88 9.97
N ASP A 48 10.02 4.52 10.87
CA ASP A 48 9.68 4.40 12.28
C ASP A 48 8.28 5.00 12.53
N ASN A 49 7.29 4.12 12.81
CA ASN A 49 5.90 4.50 13.05
C ASN A 49 5.72 5.36 14.30
N SER A 50 6.72 5.46 15.19
CA SER A 50 6.68 6.35 16.34
C SER A 50 7.00 7.80 15.98
N THR A 51 7.74 8.01 14.90
CA THR A 51 8.19 9.35 14.45
C THR A 51 7.50 9.83 13.18
N PHE A 52 6.76 8.96 12.47
CA PHE A 52 6.04 9.26 11.23
C PHE A 52 6.87 10.05 10.20
N MET A 53 8.18 9.75 10.10
CA MET A 53 9.09 10.41 9.16
C MET A 53 8.97 9.89 7.72
N TYR A 54 7.74 9.79 7.25
CA TYR A 54 7.38 9.39 5.90
C TYR A 54 6.05 10.01 5.48
N SER A 55 5.89 10.26 4.18
CA SER A 55 4.58 10.55 3.60
C SER A 55 3.96 9.28 3.01
N LEU A 56 2.65 9.12 3.17
CA LEU A 56 1.86 8.04 2.57
C LEU A 56 0.86 8.62 1.57
N ASP A 57 0.91 8.14 0.33
CA ASP A 57 -0.14 8.34 -0.67
C ASP A 57 -0.87 7.03 -0.95
N ILE A 58 -2.18 7.12 -1.15
CA ILE A 58 -3.03 5.97 -1.48
C ILE A 58 -3.73 6.26 -2.80
N SER A 59 -3.51 5.37 -3.77
CA SER A 59 -4.20 5.40 -5.05
C SER A 59 -4.89 4.06 -5.32
N SER A 60 -5.93 4.06 -6.15
CA SER A 60 -6.65 2.84 -6.51
C SER A 60 -7.03 2.84 -7.98
N SER A 61 -7.12 1.64 -8.56
CA SER A 61 -7.70 1.42 -9.88
C SER A 61 -8.71 0.29 -9.80
N TRP A 62 -9.95 0.58 -10.16
CA TRP A 62 -11.08 -0.36 -10.06
C TRP A 62 -11.99 -0.34 -11.29
N TYR A 63 -11.74 0.56 -12.25
CA TYR A 63 -12.59 0.81 -13.42
C TYR A 63 -12.13 0.07 -14.69
N HIS A 64 -11.07 -0.72 -14.63
CA HIS A 64 -10.53 -1.47 -15.77
C HIS A 64 -11.15 -2.87 -15.91
N ASN A 65 -11.07 -3.47 -17.11
CA ASN A 65 -11.57 -4.81 -17.38
C ASN A 65 -10.90 -5.85 -16.44
N LEU A 66 -11.73 -6.50 -15.62
CA LEU A 66 -11.32 -7.34 -14.49
C LEU A 66 -10.63 -8.66 -14.90
N THR A 67 -10.71 -9.04 -16.17
CA THR A 67 -10.19 -10.33 -16.66
C THR A 67 -8.67 -10.45 -16.66
N ARG A 68 -7.92 -9.35 -16.56
CA ARG A 68 -6.44 -9.38 -16.59
C ARG A 68 -5.77 -8.80 -15.35
N LEU A 69 -6.45 -7.92 -14.62
CA LEU A 69 -5.90 -7.28 -13.43
C LEU A 69 -7.05 -7.04 -12.45
N PRO A 70 -7.02 -7.61 -11.24
CA PRO A 70 -8.05 -7.32 -10.25
C PRO A 70 -8.00 -5.84 -9.86
N PRO A 71 -9.09 -5.31 -9.27
CA PRO A 71 -9.07 -4.00 -8.65
C PRO A 71 -7.98 -3.95 -7.60
N TYR A 72 -7.20 -2.87 -7.59
CA TYR A 72 -6.02 -2.77 -6.75
C TYR A 72 -5.89 -1.41 -6.10
N LEU A 73 -5.23 -1.42 -4.96
CA LEU A 73 -4.85 -0.24 -4.20
C LEU A 73 -3.32 -0.21 -4.12
N ASN A 74 -2.71 0.93 -4.45
CA ASN A 74 -1.29 1.16 -4.20
C ASN A 74 -1.16 2.00 -2.93
N MET A 75 -0.26 1.60 -2.05
CA MET A 75 0.30 2.45 -1.01
C MET A 75 1.67 2.90 -1.48
N THR A 76 1.87 4.21 -1.57
CA THR A 76 3.14 4.81 -1.94
C THR A 76 3.73 5.48 -0.70
N ILE A 77 4.83 4.93 -0.20
CA ILE A 77 5.52 5.36 1.00
C ILE A 77 6.78 6.08 0.59
N THR A 78 6.94 7.33 1.02
CA THR A 78 8.14 8.12 0.77
C THR A 78 8.78 8.51 2.08
N PRO A 79 9.88 7.86 2.50
CA PRO A 79 10.65 8.29 3.65
C PRO A 79 11.20 9.71 3.46
N ASP A 80 11.19 10.52 4.51
CA ASP A 80 11.63 11.93 4.42
C ASP A 80 13.15 12.06 4.26
N THR A 81 13.90 11.13 4.83
CA THR A 81 15.36 11.16 4.93
C THR A 81 16.08 10.45 3.79
N GLN A 82 15.35 9.78 2.90
CA GLN A 82 15.92 8.94 1.85
C GLN A 82 15.43 9.38 0.47
N ASN A 83 16.30 9.27 -0.54
CA ASN A 83 15.92 9.52 -1.95
C ASN A 83 15.27 8.28 -2.58
N ILE A 84 14.28 7.71 -1.89
CA ILE A 84 13.59 6.49 -2.33
C ILE A 84 12.09 6.63 -2.07
N GLU A 85 11.30 5.94 -2.89
CA GLU A 85 9.86 5.79 -2.77
C GLU A 85 9.55 4.32 -2.93
N TYR A 86 8.74 3.77 -2.02
CA TYR A 86 8.24 2.40 -2.08
C TYR A 86 6.81 2.41 -2.53
N THR A 87 6.43 1.48 -3.41
CA THR A 87 5.04 1.23 -3.74
C THR A 87 4.70 -0.23 -3.48
N ILE A 88 3.68 -0.47 -2.66
CA ILE A 88 3.13 -1.80 -2.41
C ILE A 88 1.70 -1.82 -2.96
N ARG A 89 1.42 -2.81 -3.81
CA ARG A 89 0.11 -2.99 -4.43
C ARG A 89 -0.63 -4.15 -3.78
N PHE A 90 -1.87 -3.88 -3.38
CA PHE A 90 -2.79 -4.84 -2.80
C PHE A 90 -3.96 -5.11 -3.74
N ASN A 91 -4.39 -6.37 -3.82
CA ASN A 91 -5.65 -6.73 -4.45
C ASN A 91 -6.79 -6.27 -3.53
N MET A 92 -7.70 -5.44 -4.01
CA MET A 92 -8.78 -4.92 -3.16
C MET A 92 -9.85 -5.95 -2.81
N ASN A 93 -9.97 -7.04 -3.57
CA ASN A 93 -10.93 -8.10 -3.27
C ASN A 93 -10.41 -9.06 -2.19
N THR A 94 -9.08 -9.28 -2.13
CA THR A 94 -8.45 -10.30 -1.27
C THR A 94 -7.51 -9.73 -0.21
N LEU A 95 -7.07 -8.47 -0.33
CA LEU A 95 -5.97 -7.85 0.41
C LEU A 95 -4.59 -8.51 0.24
N GLU A 96 -4.45 -9.43 -0.71
CA GLU A 96 -3.14 -10.04 -1.01
C GLU A 96 -2.21 -9.02 -1.66
N VAL A 97 -0.93 -9.08 -1.29
CA VAL A 97 0.13 -8.29 -1.92
C VAL A 97 0.36 -8.83 -3.34
N MET A 98 0.11 -7.99 -4.33
CA MET A 98 0.28 -8.33 -5.74
C MET A 98 1.72 -8.08 -6.22
N LYS A 99 2.30 -6.95 -5.78
CA LYS A 99 3.67 -6.56 -6.12
C LYS A 99 4.16 -5.46 -5.19
N GLY A 100 5.48 -5.33 -5.11
CA GLY A 100 6.13 -4.19 -4.51
C GLY A 100 7.30 -3.76 -5.37
N TYR A 101 7.54 -2.46 -5.44
CA TYR A 101 8.74 -1.93 -6.10
C TYR A 101 9.21 -0.66 -5.40
N SER A 102 10.46 -0.29 -5.63
CA SER A 102 11.02 0.99 -5.24
C SER A 102 11.53 1.77 -6.45
N LEU A 103 11.62 3.07 -6.25
CA LEU A 103 12.11 4.04 -7.22
C LEU A 103 12.83 5.17 -6.50
N PRO A 104 13.79 5.87 -7.13
CA PRO A 104 14.31 7.11 -6.61
C PRO A 104 13.19 8.16 -6.47
N LYS A 105 13.28 9.10 -5.52
CA LYS A 105 12.32 10.22 -5.40
C LYS A 105 12.56 11.28 -6.48
N LYS A 106 13.83 11.62 -6.74
CA LYS A 106 14.25 12.65 -7.70
C LYS A 106 14.37 12.13 -9.14
N ARG A 107 13.24 11.67 -9.71
CA ARG A 107 13.16 11.11 -11.09
C ARG A 107 13.11 12.15 -12.20
N GLY A 108 12.60 13.35 -11.90
CA GLY A 108 12.42 14.42 -12.88
C GLY A 108 13.69 15.20 -13.22
N VAL A 109 14.85 14.80 -12.69
CA VAL A 109 16.13 15.46 -12.97
C VAL A 109 16.64 14.99 -14.32
N GLN A 110 16.90 15.93 -15.23
CA GLN A 110 17.40 15.62 -16.57
C GLN A 110 18.69 14.80 -16.49
N GLY A 111 18.75 13.69 -17.24
CA GLY A 111 19.92 12.79 -17.26
C GLY A 111 19.94 11.70 -16.18
N VAL A 112 18.92 11.64 -15.29
CA VAL A 112 18.79 10.54 -14.33
C VAL A 112 18.01 9.39 -14.94
N SER A 113 18.72 8.28 -15.23
CA SER A 113 18.08 7.00 -15.54
C SER A 113 17.67 6.29 -14.26
N TYR A 114 16.50 5.66 -14.26
CA TYR A 114 16.02 4.85 -13.15
C TYR A 114 15.24 3.63 -13.65
N SER A 115 15.27 2.57 -12.86
CA SER A 115 14.51 1.34 -13.05
C SER A 115 13.61 1.10 -11.84
N LEU A 116 12.52 0.37 -12.08
CA LEU A 116 11.70 -0.19 -11.00
C LEU A 116 12.48 -1.34 -10.37
N GLU A 117 12.85 -1.18 -9.10
CA GLU A 117 13.51 -2.25 -8.36
C GLU A 117 12.46 -3.05 -7.57
N PRO A 118 12.27 -4.36 -7.83
CA PRO A 118 11.29 -5.16 -7.10
C PRO A 118 11.59 -5.19 -5.61
N LEU A 119 10.55 -5.09 -4.78
CA LEU A 119 10.67 -5.39 -3.36
C LEU A 119 10.75 -6.91 -3.19
N GLY A 120 11.81 -7.38 -2.54
CA GLY A 120 12.08 -8.81 -2.32
C GLY A 120 11.15 -9.44 -1.28
N PHE A 121 9.85 -9.49 -1.56
CA PHE A 121 8.90 -10.23 -0.74
C PHE A 121 9.16 -11.73 -0.88
N THR A 122 9.73 -12.32 0.16
CA THR A 122 9.99 -13.76 0.17
C THR A 122 8.68 -14.55 0.31
N SER A 123 8.72 -15.83 -0.04
CA SER A 123 7.59 -16.74 0.17
C SER A 123 7.16 -16.79 1.65
N GLU A 124 8.11 -16.71 2.57
CA GLU A 124 7.83 -16.65 4.02
C GLU A 124 7.10 -15.35 4.38
N CYS A 125 7.51 -14.21 3.81
CA CYS A 125 6.82 -12.94 4.02
C CYS A 125 5.36 -13.02 3.56
N LEU A 126 5.11 -13.52 2.35
CA LEU A 126 3.75 -13.65 1.82
C LEU A 126 2.89 -14.62 2.65
N LYS A 127 3.47 -15.71 3.15
CA LYS A 127 2.78 -16.67 4.05
C LYS A 127 2.53 -16.11 5.45
N SER A 128 3.31 -15.13 5.90
CA SER A 128 3.13 -14.48 7.19
C SER A 128 1.94 -13.51 7.22
N ILE A 129 1.46 -13.10 6.04
CA ILE A 129 0.31 -12.22 5.89
C ILE A 129 -0.96 -12.95 6.37
N LYS A 130 -1.57 -12.40 7.42
CA LYS A 130 -2.86 -12.88 7.93
C LYS A 130 -3.94 -11.89 7.56
N ILE A 131 -4.90 -12.36 6.76
CA ILE A 131 -6.10 -11.61 6.40
C ILE A 131 -7.25 -12.20 7.21
N VAL A 132 -7.95 -11.34 7.94
CA VAL A 132 -9.11 -11.73 8.75
C VAL A 132 -10.37 -11.14 8.14
N SER A 133 -11.43 -11.93 8.09
CA SER A 133 -12.78 -11.44 7.81
C SER A 133 -13.35 -10.80 9.07
N VAL A 134 -14.03 -9.67 8.91
CA VAL A 134 -14.72 -8.93 9.96
C VAL A 134 -16.20 -9.08 9.67
N GLU A 135 -16.93 -9.60 10.65
CA GLU A 135 -18.40 -9.73 10.63
C GLU A 135 -19.09 -8.35 10.73
#